data_AF-A0A015K8T5-F1
#
_entry.id   AF-A0A015K8T5-F1
#
_cell.length_a   1.000
_cell.length_b   1.000
_cell.length_c   1.000
_cell.angle_alpha   90.00
_cell.angle_beta   90.00
_cell.angle_gamma   90.00
#
_symmetry.space_group_name_H-M   'P 1'
#
loop_
_entity.id
_entity.type
_entity.pdbx_description
1 polymer ?
#
loop_
_entity_poly.entity_id
_entity_poly.type
_entity_poly.pdbx_seq_one_letter_code
_entity_poly.pdbx_strand_id
1 'polypeptide(L)'
;MSEDILYHIMTRLQNQSAASSASEHYLNTLKASNFWNIILRANGSVAKLHSNPFVKNTKTYINELAGLLLEKTIDIQLLQQILEYNDEYLFRHLDAAVAKKKALLDVIVSRDEIAKLRKICNNYQTQLDVLTKFYNGFCPIEKVTDVADYIRDVKQHLQNLNKIEVKQVLSSDHWVFHEKTLDSARNCYKFNRSRTFRNIFDFCIHEDAAAIKVEYIAQKLIPTVFEKYNAMCKQLKDWEKLKCSEASLLWKNVTDVNAELDLMEGYKISKSQRFVQTLDYLSKIPHWVQKLEELEKVVEMEIFKVPHSEDDWLSKAIRILKDDSMKLGQINNFFDYLDRNLSNVNQDCWKLIKELSCAEEFLSFLKKIAEHDIKNLINGVDDHSDERLIQEDTVSSLIQVKQFLFPLMNKNMEAISDLLKELLNVIKKNHTLGEKIALCNSSNMALQNMYNNIQNRGEVTKEKIKNAVLNGTFTFTRDQKEDKCLVFLHYPSKSNVKYNLNEILDLRGRALLIAKPKNSVMGNNKEAEMSKDVMDKFVAQVDIAQEIINIVSMLMQMGHFGYRKFENKLQGTDNMKDYLELLKEELKEW
;
A
#
# COMPACT_ATOMS: atom_id res chain seq x y z
N MET A 1 -34.13 -62.71 2.35
CA MET A 1 -33.87 -61.92 3.58
C MET A 1 -35.20 -61.85 4.32
N SER A 2 -35.28 -62.32 5.57
CA SER A 2 -36.55 -62.34 6.30
C SER A 2 -37.03 -60.91 6.57
N GLU A 3 -38.28 -60.61 6.24
CA GLU A 3 -38.96 -59.33 6.51
C GLU A 3 -38.80 -58.89 7.97
N ASP A 4 -38.73 -59.85 8.89
CA ASP A 4 -38.53 -59.63 10.33
C ASP A 4 -37.16 -59.01 10.66
N ILE A 5 -36.12 -59.39 9.93
CA ILE A 5 -34.77 -58.84 10.13
C ILE A 5 -34.75 -57.36 9.70
N LEU A 6 -35.34 -57.05 8.55
CA LEU A 6 -35.49 -55.66 8.08
C LEU A 6 -36.33 -54.83 9.06
N TYR A 7 -37.44 -55.38 9.55
CA TYR A 7 -38.27 -54.72 10.55
C TYR A 7 -37.47 -54.41 11.84
N HIS A 8 -36.68 -55.37 12.34
CA HIS A 8 -35.84 -55.17 13.52
C HIS A 8 -34.77 -54.10 13.31
N ILE A 9 -34.12 -54.09 12.13
CA ILE A 9 -33.14 -53.06 11.76
C ILE A 9 -33.80 -51.67 11.74
N MET A 10 -34.98 -51.54 11.13
CA MET A 10 -35.71 -50.25 11.09
C MET A 10 -36.07 -49.74 12.48
N THR A 11 -36.52 -50.63 13.39
CA THR A 11 -36.81 -50.26 14.78
C THR A 11 -35.55 -49.82 15.53
N ARG A 12 -34.40 -50.45 15.29
CA ARG A 12 -33.12 -50.02 15.90
C ARG A 12 -32.67 -48.65 15.39
N LEU A 13 -32.79 -48.41 14.07
CA LEU A 13 -32.48 -47.12 13.45
C LEU A 13 -33.39 -46.00 13.97
N GLN A 14 -34.69 -46.28 14.13
CA GLN A 14 -35.65 -45.34 14.73
C GLN A 14 -35.25 -44.93 16.15
N ASN A 15 -34.78 -45.87 16.97
CA ASN A 15 -34.38 -45.59 18.35
C ASN A 15 -33.06 -44.81 18.45
N GLN A 16 -32.30 -44.72 17.35
CA GLN A 16 -31.04 -43.98 17.25
C GLN A 16 -31.21 -42.60 16.62
N SER A 17 -32.36 -42.29 16.01
CA SER A 17 -32.60 -40.97 15.44
C SER A 17 -32.87 -39.94 16.54
N ALA A 18 -32.02 -38.91 16.63
CA ALA A 18 -32.26 -37.76 17.50
C ALA A 18 -33.47 -36.94 17.02
N ALA A 19 -34.07 -36.16 17.92
CA ALA A 19 -35.12 -35.22 17.55
C ALA A 19 -34.53 -34.10 16.67
N SER A 20 -34.82 -34.14 15.37
CA SER A 20 -34.40 -33.14 14.38
C SER A 20 -35.57 -32.25 13.96
N SER A 21 -35.26 -31.08 13.39
CA SER A 21 -36.28 -30.22 12.78
C SER A 21 -36.90 -30.89 11.54
N ALA A 22 -38.09 -30.45 11.10
CA ALA A 22 -38.73 -30.98 9.89
C ALA A 22 -37.83 -30.82 8.64
N SER A 23 -37.18 -29.66 8.48
CA SER A 23 -36.23 -29.40 7.39
C SER A 23 -35.04 -30.36 7.41
N GLU A 24 -34.51 -30.66 8.59
CA GLU A 24 -33.42 -31.61 8.76
C GLU A 24 -33.87 -33.06 8.47
N HIS A 25 -35.11 -33.42 8.81
CA HIS A 25 -35.70 -34.69 8.41
C HIS A 25 -35.77 -34.83 6.88
N TYR A 26 -36.25 -33.81 6.15
CA TYR A 26 -36.29 -33.82 4.69
C TYR A 26 -34.91 -34.02 4.05
N LEU A 27 -33.90 -33.30 4.55
CA LEU A 27 -32.53 -33.40 4.04
C LEU A 27 -31.89 -34.76 4.38
N ASN A 28 -32.14 -35.30 5.56
CA ASN A 28 -31.61 -36.59 5.97
C ASN A 28 -32.26 -37.74 5.17
N THR A 29 -33.57 -37.67 4.90
CA THR A 29 -34.23 -38.64 4.02
C THR A 29 -33.71 -38.54 2.60
N LEU A 30 -33.45 -37.32 2.11
CA LEU A 30 -32.92 -37.09 0.79
C LEU A 30 -31.47 -37.61 0.64
N LYS A 31 -30.60 -37.36 1.62
CA LYS A 31 -29.22 -37.92 1.66
C LYS A 31 -29.21 -39.45 1.58
N ALA A 32 -30.16 -40.09 2.24
CA ALA A 32 -30.32 -41.55 2.23
C ALA A 32 -31.27 -42.05 1.12
N SER A 33 -31.51 -41.28 0.05
CA SER A 33 -32.52 -41.58 -0.97
C SER A 33 -32.36 -42.96 -1.59
N ASN A 34 -31.14 -43.41 -1.90
CA ASN A 34 -30.90 -44.74 -2.48
C ASN A 34 -31.43 -45.87 -1.58
N PHE A 35 -31.19 -45.76 -0.27
CA PHE A 35 -31.71 -46.71 0.71
C PHE A 35 -33.23 -46.68 0.76
N TRP A 36 -33.82 -45.49 0.90
CA TRP A 36 -35.26 -45.33 0.99
C TRP A 36 -35.99 -45.75 -0.28
N ASN A 37 -35.40 -45.54 -1.45
CA ASN A 37 -35.94 -45.97 -2.72
C ASN A 37 -36.04 -47.50 -2.80
N ILE A 38 -35.04 -48.23 -2.29
CA ILE A 38 -35.07 -49.70 -2.21
C ILE A 38 -36.15 -50.17 -1.21
N ILE A 39 -36.21 -49.57 -0.02
CA ILE A 39 -37.13 -49.98 1.05
C ILE A 39 -38.59 -49.70 0.69
N LEU A 40 -38.88 -48.52 0.14
CA LEU A 40 -40.25 -48.12 -0.22
C LEU A 40 -40.76 -48.84 -1.47
N ARG A 41 -39.88 -49.19 -2.42
CA ARG A 41 -40.26 -49.96 -3.63
C ARG A 41 -40.11 -51.48 -3.50
N ALA A 42 -39.74 -51.98 -2.31
CA ALA A 42 -39.65 -53.41 -2.03
C ALA A 42 -40.99 -54.11 -2.35
N ASN A 43 -40.92 -55.30 -2.96
CA ASN A 43 -42.09 -56.07 -3.40
C ASN A 43 -42.06 -57.50 -2.81
N GLY A 44 -43.21 -58.19 -2.83
CA GLY A 44 -43.38 -59.51 -2.22
C GLY A 44 -44.09 -59.41 -0.86
N SER A 45 -43.73 -60.26 0.11
CA SER A 45 -44.23 -60.18 1.48
C SER A 45 -43.51 -59.06 2.25
N VAL A 46 -44.01 -57.83 2.11
CA VAL A 46 -43.44 -56.60 2.71
C VAL A 46 -44.43 -55.81 3.57
N ALA A 47 -45.58 -56.41 3.88
CA ALA A 47 -46.66 -55.76 4.65
C ALA A 47 -46.23 -55.37 6.08
N LYS A 48 -45.46 -56.22 6.75
CA LYS A 48 -44.90 -55.96 8.09
C LYS A 48 -43.81 -54.89 8.01
N LEU A 49 -42.93 -54.93 7.01
CA LEU A 49 -41.90 -53.91 6.80
C LEU A 49 -42.51 -52.52 6.54
N HIS A 50 -43.51 -52.42 5.65
CA HIS A 50 -44.22 -51.17 5.36
C HIS A 50 -45.15 -50.75 6.50
N SER A 51 -45.51 -51.64 7.42
CA SER A 51 -46.23 -51.30 8.64
C SER A 51 -45.36 -50.63 9.70
N ASN A 52 -44.02 -50.73 9.60
CA ASN A 52 -43.07 -50.20 10.56
C ASN A 52 -43.21 -48.67 10.72
N PRO A 53 -43.24 -48.13 11.96
CA PRO A 53 -43.41 -46.70 12.19
C PRO A 53 -42.36 -45.82 11.50
N PHE A 54 -41.10 -46.25 11.48
CA PHE A 54 -40.02 -45.49 10.86
C PHE A 54 -40.20 -45.37 9.34
N VAL A 55 -40.52 -46.50 8.69
CA VAL A 55 -40.79 -46.55 7.24
C VAL A 55 -42.01 -45.71 6.87
N LYS A 56 -43.08 -45.78 7.67
CA LYS A 56 -44.28 -44.94 7.49
C LYS A 56 -43.96 -43.46 7.62
N ASN A 57 -43.26 -43.06 8.69
CA ASN A 57 -42.91 -41.66 8.92
C ASN A 57 -42.02 -41.12 7.80
N THR A 58 -41.03 -41.87 7.34
CA THR A 58 -40.21 -41.46 6.19
C THR A 58 -41.05 -41.29 4.92
N LYS A 59 -41.98 -42.22 4.64
CA LYS A 59 -42.90 -42.07 3.51
C LYS A 59 -43.73 -40.79 3.63
N THR A 60 -44.24 -40.48 4.82
CA THR A 60 -44.98 -39.25 5.10
C THR A 60 -44.12 -38.02 4.84
N TYR A 61 -42.89 -37.96 5.36
CA TYR A 61 -41.99 -36.82 5.13
C TYR A 61 -41.66 -36.59 3.65
N ILE A 62 -41.48 -37.66 2.86
CA ILE A 62 -41.24 -37.54 1.41
C ILE A 62 -42.47 -36.94 0.70
N ASN A 63 -43.68 -37.38 1.09
CA ASN A 63 -44.93 -36.86 0.53
C ASN A 63 -45.23 -35.42 0.98
N GLU A 64 -44.92 -35.08 2.23
CA GLU A 64 -45.00 -33.70 2.75
C GLU A 64 -44.07 -32.78 1.97
N LEU A 65 -42.81 -33.20 1.76
CA LEU A 65 -41.86 -32.45 0.94
C LEU A 65 -42.37 -32.28 -0.50
N ALA A 66 -42.92 -33.33 -1.11
CA ALA A 66 -43.53 -33.26 -2.43
C ALA A 66 -44.68 -32.23 -2.47
N GLY A 67 -45.52 -32.19 -1.44
CA GLY A 67 -46.57 -31.19 -1.27
C GLY A 67 -46.01 -29.77 -1.19
N LEU A 68 -45.00 -29.54 -0.34
CA LEU A 68 -44.35 -28.24 -0.17
C LEU A 68 -43.74 -27.71 -1.49
N LEU A 69 -43.18 -28.60 -2.31
CA LEU A 69 -42.62 -28.27 -3.61
C LEU A 69 -43.71 -27.88 -4.63
N LEU A 70 -44.82 -28.63 -4.70
CA LEU A 70 -45.93 -28.33 -5.63
C LEU A 70 -46.68 -27.06 -5.23
N GLU A 71 -46.95 -26.89 -3.94
CA GLU A 71 -47.64 -25.71 -3.40
C GLU A 71 -46.73 -24.48 -3.31
N LYS A 72 -45.42 -24.66 -3.52
CA LYS A 72 -44.39 -23.60 -3.44
C LYS A 72 -44.38 -22.92 -2.06
N THR A 73 -44.75 -23.67 -1.02
CA THR A 73 -44.74 -23.26 0.39
C THR A 73 -43.41 -23.55 1.07
N ILE A 74 -42.50 -24.27 0.40
CA ILE A 74 -41.13 -24.46 0.85
C ILE A 74 -40.38 -23.12 0.93
N ASP A 75 -39.52 -22.96 1.95
CA ASP A 75 -38.65 -21.80 2.06
C ASP A 75 -37.47 -21.87 1.06
N ILE A 76 -36.96 -20.71 0.66
CA ILE A 76 -35.90 -20.62 -0.35
C ILE A 76 -34.60 -21.29 0.11
N GLN A 77 -34.26 -21.22 1.40
CA GLN A 77 -33.03 -21.84 1.92
C GLN A 77 -33.08 -23.36 1.80
N LEU A 78 -34.18 -23.98 2.26
CA LEU A 78 -34.36 -25.42 2.15
C LEU A 78 -34.44 -25.87 0.69
N LEU A 79 -35.12 -25.10 -0.17
CA LEU A 79 -35.16 -25.38 -1.61
C LEU A 79 -33.76 -25.38 -2.23
N GLN A 80 -32.90 -24.41 -1.87
CA GLN A 80 -31.51 -24.36 -2.35
C GLN A 80 -30.73 -25.63 -1.99
N GLN A 81 -30.84 -26.08 -0.74
CA GLN A 81 -30.16 -27.28 -0.24
C GLN A 81 -30.65 -28.55 -0.95
N ILE A 82 -31.95 -28.64 -1.25
CA ILE A 82 -32.53 -29.76 -2.00
C ILE A 82 -32.06 -29.74 -3.46
N LEU A 83 -31.99 -28.57 -4.07
CA LEU A 83 -31.59 -28.42 -5.47
C LEU A 83 -30.08 -28.63 -5.72
N GLU A 84 -29.25 -28.84 -4.69
CA GLU A 84 -27.88 -29.33 -4.87
C GLU A 84 -27.85 -30.69 -5.58
N TYR A 85 -28.89 -31.51 -5.37
CA TYR A 85 -29.06 -32.78 -6.07
C TYR A 85 -29.60 -32.57 -7.49
N ASN A 86 -29.20 -33.43 -8.42
CA ASN A 86 -29.69 -33.36 -9.79
C ASN A 86 -31.17 -33.78 -9.91
N ASP A 87 -31.83 -33.33 -10.98
CA ASP A 87 -33.27 -33.48 -11.16
C ASP A 87 -33.71 -34.95 -11.20
N GLU A 88 -32.87 -35.85 -11.73
CA GLU A 88 -33.18 -37.28 -11.80
C GLU A 88 -33.12 -37.95 -10.42
N TYR A 89 -32.16 -37.56 -9.59
CA TYR A 89 -32.03 -38.02 -8.22
C TYR A 89 -33.23 -37.59 -7.38
N LEU A 90 -33.62 -36.32 -7.49
CA LEU A 90 -34.78 -35.74 -6.81
C LEU A 90 -36.08 -36.41 -7.26
N PHE A 91 -36.26 -36.59 -8.56
CA PHE A 91 -37.43 -37.27 -9.11
C PHE A 91 -37.57 -38.70 -8.55
N ARG A 92 -36.49 -39.49 -8.56
CA ARG A 92 -36.51 -40.87 -8.02
C ARG A 92 -36.83 -40.91 -6.54
N HIS A 93 -36.35 -39.93 -5.77
CA HIS A 93 -36.63 -39.80 -4.34
C HIS A 93 -38.11 -39.57 -4.08
N LEU A 94 -38.69 -38.58 -4.75
CA LEU A 94 -40.10 -38.19 -4.58
C LEU A 94 -41.04 -39.29 -5.11
N ASP A 95 -40.70 -39.92 -6.25
CA ASP A 95 -41.47 -41.01 -6.83
C ASP A 95 -41.42 -42.31 -5.99
N ALA A 96 -40.43 -42.48 -5.10
CA ALA A 96 -40.32 -43.67 -4.26
C ALA A 96 -41.46 -43.79 -3.24
N ALA A 97 -42.09 -42.69 -2.85
CA ALA A 97 -43.21 -42.68 -1.91
C ALA A 97 -44.58 -42.87 -2.59
N VAL A 98 -44.66 -42.85 -3.93
CA VAL A 98 -45.90 -43.02 -4.68
C VAL A 98 -46.32 -44.50 -4.70
N ALA A 99 -47.56 -44.80 -4.32
CA ALA A 99 -48.05 -46.18 -4.31
C ALA A 99 -48.30 -46.72 -5.74
N LYS A 100 -48.00 -48.01 -5.96
CA LYS A 100 -48.27 -48.70 -7.26
C LYS A 100 -49.76 -48.72 -7.64
N LYS A 101 -50.66 -48.69 -6.66
CA LYS A 101 -52.10 -48.45 -6.87
C LYS A 101 -52.37 -47.01 -6.44
N LYS A 102 -52.59 -46.13 -7.42
CA LYS A 102 -52.87 -44.71 -7.23
C LYS A 102 -53.97 -44.54 -6.18
N ALA A 103 -53.61 -44.08 -4.99
CA ALA A 103 -54.59 -43.55 -4.05
C ALA A 103 -54.84 -42.08 -4.41
N LEU A 104 -56.04 -41.56 -4.13
CA LEU A 104 -56.42 -40.15 -4.33
C LEU A 104 -55.52 -39.13 -3.57
N LEU A 105 -54.59 -39.61 -2.73
CA LEU A 105 -53.72 -38.83 -1.86
C LEU A 105 -52.24 -38.79 -2.30
N ASP A 106 -51.85 -39.45 -3.39
CA ASP A 106 -50.45 -39.48 -3.83
C ASP A 106 -50.07 -38.18 -4.58
N VAL A 107 -49.14 -37.40 -4.03
CA VAL A 107 -48.62 -36.16 -4.61
C VAL A 107 -47.47 -36.47 -5.59
N ILE A 108 -47.64 -36.18 -6.88
CA ILE A 108 -46.63 -36.49 -7.91
C ILE A 108 -45.89 -35.22 -8.34
N VAL A 109 -44.60 -35.15 -8.04
CA VAL A 109 -43.70 -34.11 -8.55
C VAL A 109 -43.05 -34.60 -9.84
N SER A 110 -43.26 -33.90 -10.94
CA SER A 110 -42.66 -34.23 -12.24
C SER A 110 -41.23 -33.67 -12.35
N ARG A 111 -40.43 -34.24 -13.25
CA ARG A 111 -39.10 -33.68 -13.61
C ARG A 111 -39.20 -32.22 -14.09
N ASP A 112 -40.26 -31.90 -14.84
CA ASP A 112 -40.51 -30.55 -15.34
C ASP A 112 -40.76 -29.55 -14.18
N GLU A 113 -41.49 -29.97 -13.14
CA GLU A 113 -41.72 -29.11 -11.98
C GLU A 113 -40.43 -28.85 -11.18
N ILE A 114 -39.56 -29.86 -11.03
CA ILE A 114 -38.24 -29.69 -10.40
C ILE A 114 -37.39 -28.68 -11.21
N ALA A 115 -37.37 -28.80 -12.53
CA ALA A 115 -36.66 -27.87 -13.40
C ALA A 115 -37.20 -26.43 -13.29
N LYS A 116 -38.53 -26.26 -13.18
CA LYS A 116 -39.16 -24.94 -12.94
C LYS A 116 -38.76 -24.36 -11.59
N LEU A 117 -38.80 -25.15 -10.51
CA LEU A 117 -38.38 -24.71 -9.18
C LEU A 117 -36.90 -24.30 -9.16
N ARG A 118 -36.05 -25.06 -9.86
CA ARG A 118 -34.64 -24.72 -10.04
C ARG A 118 -34.46 -23.36 -10.74
N LYS A 119 -35.22 -23.13 -11.81
CA LYS A 119 -35.21 -21.85 -12.53
C LYS A 119 -35.67 -20.70 -11.63
N ILE A 120 -36.72 -20.89 -10.83
CA ILE A 120 -37.23 -19.87 -9.89
C ILE A 120 -36.15 -19.53 -8.85
N CYS A 121 -35.56 -20.55 -8.23
CA CYS A 121 -34.51 -20.36 -7.22
C CYS A 121 -33.29 -19.63 -7.79
N ASN A 122 -32.81 -20.05 -8.95
CA ASN A 122 -31.66 -19.42 -9.61
C ASN A 122 -31.96 -17.97 -10.01
N ASN A 123 -33.17 -17.70 -10.53
CA ASN A 123 -33.60 -16.35 -10.89
C ASN A 123 -33.66 -15.44 -9.67
N TYR A 124 -34.16 -15.94 -8.53
CA TYR A 124 -34.21 -15.20 -7.28
C TYR A 124 -32.81 -14.79 -6.80
N GLN A 125 -31.88 -15.75 -6.74
CA GLN A 125 -30.49 -15.50 -6.38
C GLN A 125 -29.82 -14.49 -7.32
N THR A 126 -30.02 -14.67 -8.63
CA THR A 126 -29.48 -13.77 -9.65
C THR A 126 -30.03 -12.35 -9.47
N GLN A 127 -31.32 -12.19 -9.19
CA GLN A 127 -31.93 -10.89 -8.98
C GLN A 127 -31.40 -10.18 -7.72
N LEU A 128 -31.20 -10.90 -6.62
CA LEU A 128 -30.57 -10.35 -5.42
C LEU A 128 -29.13 -9.90 -5.69
N ASP A 129 -28.36 -10.68 -6.44
CA ASP A 129 -26.99 -10.30 -6.83
C ASP A 129 -26.97 -9.10 -7.78
N VAL A 130 -27.90 -9.03 -8.74
CA VAL A 130 -28.10 -7.88 -9.64
C VAL A 130 -28.36 -6.60 -8.84
N LEU A 131 -29.30 -6.63 -7.89
CA LEU A 131 -29.63 -5.49 -7.03
C LEU A 131 -28.46 -5.11 -6.13
N THR A 132 -27.81 -6.09 -5.51
CA THR A 132 -26.64 -5.87 -4.64
C THR A 132 -25.53 -5.14 -5.40
N LYS A 133 -25.18 -5.61 -6.60
CA LYS A 133 -24.15 -4.98 -7.43
C LYS A 133 -24.59 -3.62 -7.94
N PHE A 134 -25.87 -3.43 -8.26
CA PHE A 134 -26.38 -2.14 -8.68
C PHE A 134 -26.25 -1.08 -7.59
N TYR A 135 -26.69 -1.36 -6.36
CA TYR A 135 -26.62 -0.37 -5.27
C TYR A 135 -25.20 -0.10 -4.82
N ASN A 136 -24.36 -1.13 -4.68
CA ASN A 136 -22.96 -0.93 -4.27
C ASN A 136 -22.10 -0.31 -5.38
N GLY A 137 -22.43 -0.59 -6.64
CA GLY A 137 -21.70 -0.07 -7.79
C GLY A 137 -22.17 1.32 -8.19
N PHE A 138 -23.45 1.47 -8.51
CA PHE A 138 -23.99 2.65 -9.18
C PHE A 138 -24.73 3.63 -8.27
N CYS A 139 -24.69 3.45 -6.95
CA CYS A 139 -25.28 4.39 -5.98
C CYS A 139 -24.24 4.73 -4.88
N PRO A 140 -23.36 5.72 -5.10
CA PRO A 140 -22.30 6.04 -4.14
C PRO A 140 -22.88 6.57 -2.81
N ILE A 141 -22.47 5.96 -1.71
CA ILE A 141 -22.99 6.27 -0.36
C ILE A 141 -22.67 7.72 0.05
N GLU A 142 -21.59 8.33 -0.46
CA GLU A 142 -21.26 9.72 -0.13
C GLU A 142 -22.25 10.74 -0.72
N LYS A 143 -22.98 10.37 -1.77
CA LYS A 143 -23.91 11.27 -2.49
C LYS A 143 -25.37 10.83 -2.42
N VAL A 144 -25.65 9.53 -2.39
CA VAL A 144 -27.01 8.98 -2.45
C VAL A 144 -27.55 8.75 -1.04
N THR A 145 -28.55 9.53 -0.67
CA THR A 145 -29.02 9.62 0.72
C THR A 145 -29.81 8.41 1.20
N ASP A 146 -30.56 7.75 0.32
CA ASP A 146 -31.48 6.64 0.63
C ASP A 146 -30.89 5.25 0.30
N VAL A 147 -29.68 5.18 -0.27
CA VAL A 147 -29.07 3.90 -0.71
C VAL A 147 -28.88 2.89 0.43
N ALA A 148 -28.64 3.38 1.65
CA ALA A 148 -28.46 2.53 2.82
C ALA A 148 -29.71 1.69 3.10
N ASP A 149 -30.91 2.23 2.87
CA ASP A 149 -32.17 1.52 3.05
C ASP A 149 -32.32 0.40 2.01
N TYR A 150 -31.95 0.67 0.75
CA TYR A 150 -31.92 -0.33 -0.32
C TYR A 150 -30.93 -1.47 -0.08
N ILE A 151 -29.71 -1.14 0.35
CA ILE A 151 -28.70 -2.16 0.70
C ILE A 151 -29.16 -2.99 1.89
N ARG A 152 -29.79 -2.37 2.89
CA ARG A 152 -30.30 -3.07 4.07
C ARG A 152 -31.42 -4.04 3.68
N ASP A 153 -32.35 -3.63 2.83
CA ASP A 153 -33.46 -4.49 2.40
C ASP A 153 -32.97 -5.73 1.62
N VAL A 154 -32.07 -5.53 0.64
CA VAL A 154 -31.47 -6.66 -0.10
C VAL A 154 -30.71 -7.61 0.85
N LYS A 155 -29.98 -7.07 1.83
CA LYS A 155 -29.33 -7.90 2.87
C LYS A 155 -30.34 -8.65 3.74
N GLN A 156 -31.48 -8.03 4.06
CA GLN A 156 -32.55 -8.66 4.82
C GLN A 156 -33.16 -9.83 4.05
N HIS A 157 -33.37 -9.70 2.73
CA HIS A 157 -33.79 -10.80 1.87
C HIS A 157 -32.77 -11.96 1.86
N LEU A 158 -31.47 -11.65 1.78
CA LEU A 158 -30.40 -12.65 1.83
C LEU A 158 -30.29 -13.38 3.19
N GLN A 159 -30.58 -12.69 4.30
CA GLN A 159 -30.47 -13.26 5.64
C GLN A 159 -31.72 -14.06 6.06
N ASN A 160 -32.89 -13.76 5.48
CA ASN A 160 -34.16 -14.39 5.84
C ASN A 160 -34.63 -15.42 4.81
N LEU A 161 -33.72 -16.06 4.07
CA LEU A 161 -34.06 -17.10 3.08
C LEU A 161 -34.84 -18.27 3.67
N ASN A 162 -34.67 -18.57 4.97
CA ASN A 162 -35.44 -19.58 5.71
C ASN A 162 -36.88 -19.18 6.07
N LYS A 163 -37.25 -17.91 5.88
CA LYS A 163 -38.59 -17.39 6.20
C LYS A 163 -39.39 -17.03 4.96
N ILE A 164 -38.74 -16.94 3.80
CA ILE A 164 -39.35 -16.56 2.54
C ILE A 164 -39.77 -17.82 1.80
N GLU A 165 -41.08 -17.99 1.62
CA GLU A 165 -41.62 -19.11 0.84
C GLU A 165 -41.51 -18.82 -0.67
N VAL A 166 -41.35 -19.87 -1.47
CA VAL A 166 -41.25 -19.74 -2.95
C VAL A 166 -42.44 -19.01 -3.56
N LYS A 167 -43.67 -19.26 -3.07
CA LYS A 167 -44.89 -18.59 -3.54
C LYS A 167 -44.88 -17.09 -3.29
N GLN A 168 -44.21 -16.63 -2.22
CA GLN A 168 -44.08 -15.20 -1.91
C GLN A 168 -43.15 -14.52 -2.92
N VAL A 169 -42.06 -15.16 -3.34
CA VAL A 169 -41.14 -14.64 -4.36
C VAL A 169 -41.82 -14.42 -5.72
N LEU A 170 -42.86 -15.21 -6.01
CA LEU A 170 -43.64 -15.10 -7.24
C LEU A 170 -44.72 -14.00 -7.18
N SER A 171 -44.99 -13.43 -6.00
CA SER A 171 -45.92 -12.32 -5.86
C SER A 171 -45.32 -11.04 -6.45
N SER A 172 -46.15 -10.24 -7.13
CA SER A 172 -45.77 -8.89 -7.58
C SER A 172 -45.30 -8.01 -6.42
N ASP A 173 -45.87 -8.25 -5.24
CA ASP A 173 -45.66 -7.40 -4.06
C ASP A 173 -44.26 -7.59 -3.45
N HIS A 174 -43.60 -8.72 -3.74
CA HIS A 174 -42.29 -9.05 -3.15
C HIS A 174 -41.20 -8.06 -3.54
N TRP A 175 -41.30 -7.47 -4.73
CA TRP A 175 -40.29 -6.57 -5.28
C TRP A 175 -40.72 -5.11 -5.35
N VAL A 176 -41.86 -4.74 -4.76
CA VAL A 176 -42.43 -3.38 -4.86
C VAL A 176 -41.43 -2.29 -4.44
N PHE A 177 -40.65 -2.53 -3.39
CA PHE A 177 -39.64 -1.58 -2.94
C PHE A 177 -38.52 -1.33 -3.99
N HIS A 178 -38.19 -2.35 -4.77
CA HIS A 178 -37.13 -2.34 -5.79
C HIS A 178 -37.65 -2.10 -7.21
N GLU A 179 -38.97 -2.09 -7.43
CA GLU A 179 -39.61 -2.14 -8.75
C GLU A 179 -39.04 -1.12 -9.72
N LYS A 180 -38.96 0.14 -9.30
CA LYS A 180 -38.44 1.25 -10.11
C LYS A 180 -36.93 1.18 -10.38
N THR A 181 -36.21 0.23 -9.79
CA THR A 181 -34.76 0.09 -9.98
C THR A 181 -34.38 -1.16 -10.77
N LEU A 182 -35.29 -2.12 -10.91
CA LEU A 182 -35.00 -3.44 -11.46
C LEU A 182 -34.49 -3.40 -12.90
N ASP A 183 -35.13 -2.61 -13.77
CA ASP A 183 -34.76 -2.57 -15.19
C ASP A 183 -33.35 -2.00 -15.37
N SER A 184 -33.06 -0.88 -14.70
CA SER A 184 -31.72 -0.27 -14.72
C SER A 184 -30.68 -1.17 -14.08
N ALA A 185 -30.99 -1.84 -12.96
CA ALA A 185 -30.10 -2.80 -12.33
C ALA A 185 -29.75 -3.96 -13.28
N ARG A 186 -30.74 -4.54 -13.95
CA ARG A 186 -30.54 -5.61 -14.94
C ARG A 186 -29.69 -5.14 -16.12
N ASN A 187 -29.96 -3.96 -16.65
CA ASN A 187 -29.20 -3.40 -17.78
C ASN A 187 -27.74 -3.10 -17.41
N CYS A 188 -27.49 -2.60 -16.19
CA CYS A 188 -26.16 -2.30 -15.69
C CYS A 188 -25.36 -3.53 -15.26
N TYR A 189 -26.02 -4.66 -15.00
CA TYR A 189 -25.37 -5.84 -14.43
C TYR A 189 -24.15 -6.32 -15.22
N LYS A 190 -24.25 -6.34 -16.56
CA LYS A 190 -23.13 -6.73 -17.44
C LYS A 190 -21.97 -5.73 -17.44
N PHE A 191 -22.22 -4.48 -17.06
CA PHE A 191 -21.22 -3.40 -17.01
C PHE A 191 -20.64 -3.18 -15.62
N ASN A 192 -20.97 -4.01 -14.64
CA ASN A 192 -20.53 -3.80 -13.25
C ASN A 192 -19.00 -3.79 -13.09
N ARG A 193 -18.27 -4.43 -14.01
CA ARG A 193 -16.80 -4.42 -14.05
C ARG A 193 -16.21 -3.55 -15.17
N SER A 194 -17.06 -2.91 -15.98
CA SER A 194 -16.63 -2.09 -17.11
C SER A 194 -16.09 -0.76 -16.62
N ARG A 195 -14.82 -0.49 -16.92
CA ARG A 195 -14.19 0.80 -16.67
C ARG A 195 -14.72 1.87 -17.63
N THR A 196 -14.96 1.52 -18.89
CA THR A 196 -15.45 2.48 -19.88
C THR A 196 -16.85 2.99 -19.52
N PHE A 197 -17.77 2.09 -19.15
CA PHE A 197 -19.09 2.47 -18.67
C PHE A 197 -19.00 3.25 -17.35
N ARG A 198 -18.10 2.84 -16.45
CA ARG A 198 -17.88 3.52 -15.17
C ARG A 198 -17.42 4.97 -15.36
N ASN A 199 -16.52 5.23 -16.29
CA ASN A 199 -16.04 6.59 -16.56
C ASN A 199 -17.18 7.53 -17.00
N ILE A 200 -18.12 7.03 -17.82
CA ILE A 200 -19.29 7.81 -18.23
C ILE A 200 -20.27 8.00 -17.08
N PHE A 201 -20.48 6.97 -16.27
CA PHE A 201 -21.29 7.07 -15.06
C PHE A 201 -20.73 8.12 -14.09
N ASP A 202 -19.44 8.06 -13.76
CA ASP A 202 -18.77 8.97 -12.84
C ASP A 202 -18.81 10.42 -13.36
N PHE A 203 -18.71 10.62 -14.68
CA PHE A 203 -18.89 11.91 -15.32
C PHE A 203 -20.32 12.44 -15.15
N CYS A 204 -21.34 11.64 -15.53
CA CYS A 204 -22.74 12.06 -15.45
C CYS A 204 -23.19 12.32 -14.00
N ILE A 205 -22.80 11.46 -13.05
CA ILE A 205 -23.21 11.64 -11.66
C ILE A 205 -22.55 12.87 -11.06
N HIS A 206 -21.33 13.25 -11.48
CA HIS A 206 -20.69 14.48 -11.00
C HIS A 206 -21.41 15.73 -11.53
N GLU A 207 -21.82 15.74 -12.81
CA GLU A 207 -22.55 16.86 -13.42
C GLU A 207 -23.98 17.01 -12.88
N ASP A 208 -24.63 15.91 -12.52
CA ASP A 208 -26.03 15.91 -12.10
C ASP A 208 -26.19 16.09 -10.59
N ALA A 209 -26.42 17.33 -10.16
CA ALA A 209 -26.69 17.66 -8.76
C ALA A 209 -27.97 17.03 -8.21
N ALA A 210 -28.94 16.66 -9.05
CA ALA A 210 -30.21 16.07 -8.63
C ALA A 210 -30.13 14.56 -8.36
N ALA A 211 -29.00 13.91 -8.72
CA ALA A 211 -28.74 12.49 -8.50
C ALA A 211 -28.40 12.13 -7.03
N ILE A 212 -29.33 12.43 -6.11
CA ILE A 212 -29.19 12.23 -4.66
C ILE A 212 -30.05 11.07 -4.10
N LYS A 213 -30.93 10.50 -4.94
CA LYS A 213 -31.83 9.39 -4.57
C LYS A 213 -31.65 8.20 -5.51
N VAL A 214 -31.79 6.98 -4.99
CA VAL A 214 -31.68 5.73 -5.76
C VAL A 214 -32.68 5.68 -6.91
N GLU A 215 -33.94 6.06 -6.66
CA GLU A 215 -34.97 6.07 -7.70
C GLU A 215 -34.59 7.01 -8.86
N TYR A 216 -34.05 8.20 -8.54
CA TYR A 216 -33.60 9.16 -9.57
C TYR A 216 -32.45 8.59 -10.39
N ILE A 217 -31.46 7.96 -9.71
CA ILE A 217 -30.35 7.32 -10.39
C ILE A 217 -30.87 6.26 -11.37
N ALA A 218 -31.74 5.37 -10.91
CA ALA A 218 -32.25 4.30 -11.75
C ALA A 218 -33.10 4.82 -12.92
N GLN A 219 -33.99 5.79 -12.69
CA GLN A 219 -35.00 6.21 -13.66
C GLN A 219 -34.56 7.34 -14.60
N LYS A 220 -33.55 8.12 -14.21
CA LYS A 220 -33.09 9.29 -14.99
C LYS A 220 -31.62 9.20 -15.35
N LEU A 221 -30.75 9.07 -14.34
CA LEU A 221 -29.30 9.10 -14.57
C LEU A 221 -28.82 7.93 -15.43
N ILE A 222 -29.18 6.70 -15.07
CA ILE A 222 -28.73 5.49 -15.79
C ILE A 222 -29.16 5.50 -17.26
N PRO A 223 -30.42 5.81 -17.61
CA PRO A 223 -30.81 6.02 -19.01
C PRO A 223 -29.93 7.05 -19.74
N THR A 224 -29.66 8.21 -19.12
CA THR A 224 -28.76 9.23 -19.71
C THR A 224 -27.32 8.74 -19.85
N VAL A 225 -26.81 7.97 -18.89
CA VAL A 225 -25.49 7.32 -18.98
C VAL A 225 -25.44 6.36 -20.16
N PHE A 226 -26.47 5.53 -20.35
CA PHE A 226 -26.57 4.66 -21.51
C PHE A 226 -26.62 5.42 -22.82
N GLU A 227 -27.38 6.51 -22.91
CA GLU A 227 -27.42 7.36 -24.10
C GLU A 227 -26.03 7.92 -24.45
N LYS A 228 -25.33 8.51 -23.47
CA LYS A 228 -23.96 9.04 -23.67
C LYS A 228 -22.97 7.92 -24.04
N TYR A 229 -22.99 6.81 -23.32
CA TYR A 229 -22.12 5.64 -23.59
C TYR A 229 -22.35 5.09 -25.00
N ASN A 230 -23.61 4.93 -25.40
CA ASN A 230 -24.00 4.44 -26.71
C ASN A 230 -23.59 5.41 -27.83
N ALA A 231 -23.69 6.72 -27.59
CA ALA A 231 -23.24 7.74 -28.55
C ALA A 231 -21.72 7.65 -28.77
N MET A 232 -20.93 7.52 -27.70
CA MET A 232 -19.49 7.35 -27.79
C MET A 232 -19.10 6.03 -28.49
N CYS A 233 -19.78 4.93 -28.18
CA CYS A 233 -19.55 3.66 -28.87
C CYS A 233 -19.83 3.75 -30.38
N LYS A 234 -20.83 4.55 -30.80
CA LYS A 234 -21.11 4.78 -32.22
C LYS A 234 -20.02 5.59 -32.90
N GLN A 235 -19.44 6.59 -32.22
CA GLN A 235 -18.35 7.40 -32.75
C GLN A 235 -17.10 6.57 -33.05
N LEU A 236 -16.84 5.50 -32.28
CA LEU A 236 -15.72 4.59 -32.50
C LEU A 236 -15.77 3.82 -33.84
N LYS A 237 -16.87 3.89 -34.61
CA LYS A 237 -16.90 3.32 -35.97
C LYS A 237 -15.91 4.01 -36.90
N ASP A 238 -15.74 5.33 -36.76
CA ASP A 238 -14.80 6.15 -37.52
C ASP A 238 -13.62 6.59 -36.63
N TRP A 239 -13.14 5.67 -35.78
CA TRP A 239 -12.20 5.97 -34.70
C TRP A 239 -10.94 6.71 -35.16
N GLU A 240 -10.41 6.43 -36.37
CA GLU A 240 -9.19 7.05 -36.87
C GLU A 240 -9.26 8.59 -36.93
N LYS A 241 -10.46 9.15 -37.09
CA LYS A 241 -10.69 10.59 -37.19
C LYS A 241 -10.93 11.27 -35.85
N LEU A 242 -11.28 10.50 -34.81
CA LEU A 242 -11.58 11.02 -33.48
C LEU A 242 -10.33 11.61 -32.85
N LYS A 243 -10.51 12.69 -32.10
CA LYS A 243 -9.44 13.27 -31.29
C LYS A 243 -9.17 12.40 -30.06
N CYS A 244 -7.94 12.46 -29.55
CA CYS A 244 -7.57 11.76 -28.32
C CYS A 244 -8.41 12.23 -27.13
N SER A 245 -8.70 13.53 -27.01
CA SER A 245 -9.53 14.08 -25.92
C SER A 245 -10.96 13.56 -25.93
N GLU A 246 -11.58 13.46 -27.10
CA GLU A 246 -12.94 12.93 -27.28
C GLU A 246 -13.05 11.49 -26.77
N ALA A 247 -11.99 10.69 -26.98
CA ALA A 247 -11.94 9.31 -26.52
C ALA A 247 -11.35 9.16 -25.10
N SER A 248 -10.62 10.15 -24.60
CA SER A 248 -9.88 10.07 -23.32
C SER A 248 -10.81 9.82 -22.14
N LEU A 249 -11.99 10.44 -22.13
CA LEU A 249 -12.98 10.22 -21.07
C LEU A 249 -13.39 8.74 -21.00
N LEU A 250 -13.66 8.13 -22.15
CA LEU A 250 -14.11 6.74 -22.23
C LEU A 250 -13.00 5.77 -21.80
N TRP A 251 -11.76 5.98 -22.26
CA TRP A 251 -10.65 5.03 -22.11
C TRP A 251 -9.73 5.28 -20.90
N LYS A 252 -10.05 6.28 -20.07
CA LYS A 252 -9.29 6.60 -18.86
C LYS A 252 -9.17 5.38 -17.94
N ASN A 253 -7.94 5.06 -17.53
CA ASN A 253 -7.62 3.98 -16.58
C ASN A 253 -8.12 2.58 -16.99
N VAL A 254 -8.33 2.33 -18.29
CA VAL A 254 -8.69 1.01 -18.81
C VAL A 254 -7.44 0.11 -18.83
N THR A 255 -7.54 -1.07 -18.23
CA THR A 255 -6.43 -2.04 -18.18
C THR A 255 -6.56 -3.18 -19.18
N ASP A 256 -7.79 -3.55 -19.55
CA ASP A 256 -8.08 -4.61 -20.53
C ASP A 256 -9.01 -4.07 -21.62
N VAL A 257 -8.39 -3.61 -22.70
CA VAL A 257 -9.12 -3.05 -23.85
C VAL A 257 -10.01 -4.11 -24.52
N ASN A 258 -9.58 -5.37 -24.57
CA ASN A 258 -10.34 -6.42 -25.26
C ASN A 258 -11.64 -6.72 -24.51
N ALA A 259 -11.57 -6.89 -23.19
CA ALA A 259 -12.75 -7.14 -22.36
C ALA A 259 -13.77 -5.98 -22.45
N GLU A 260 -13.31 -4.73 -22.52
CA GLU A 260 -14.21 -3.58 -22.71
C GLU A 260 -14.86 -3.57 -24.09
N LEU A 261 -14.11 -3.90 -25.15
CA LEU A 261 -14.64 -4.00 -26.51
C LEU A 261 -15.63 -5.16 -26.67
N ASP A 262 -15.49 -6.25 -25.92
CA ASP A 262 -16.48 -7.36 -25.87
C ASP A 262 -17.84 -6.86 -25.35
N LEU A 263 -17.85 -5.93 -24.40
CA LEU A 263 -19.10 -5.33 -23.90
C LEU A 263 -19.79 -4.40 -24.93
N MET A 264 -19.04 -3.92 -25.93
CA MET A 264 -19.50 -3.03 -27.00
C MET A 264 -19.94 -3.77 -28.28
N GLU A 265 -20.02 -5.11 -28.27
CA GLU A 265 -20.23 -5.95 -29.46
C GLU A 265 -21.46 -5.58 -30.31
N GLY A 266 -22.50 -4.99 -29.70
CA GLY A 266 -23.69 -4.47 -30.39
C GLY A 266 -23.44 -3.38 -31.45
N TYR A 267 -22.23 -2.77 -31.47
CA TYR A 267 -21.87 -1.69 -32.39
C TYR A 267 -21.06 -2.13 -33.62
N LYS A 268 -20.74 -3.43 -33.75
CA LYS A 268 -19.93 -3.98 -34.86
C LYS A 268 -18.61 -3.22 -35.07
N ILE A 269 -17.94 -2.85 -33.98
CA ILE A 269 -16.65 -2.16 -34.03
C ILE A 269 -15.59 -3.17 -34.51
N SER A 270 -14.77 -2.79 -35.49
CA SER A 270 -13.72 -3.66 -36.00
C SER A 270 -12.59 -3.79 -34.96
N LYS A 271 -12.47 -4.98 -34.35
CA LYS A 271 -11.37 -5.32 -33.43
C LYS A 271 -10.07 -5.60 -34.19
N SER A 272 -9.63 -4.66 -35.02
CA SER A 272 -8.32 -4.77 -35.66
C SER A 272 -7.23 -4.66 -34.59
N GLN A 273 -6.13 -5.40 -34.76
CA GLN A 273 -4.98 -5.32 -33.85
C GLN A 273 -4.48 -3.86 -33.72
N ARG A 274 -4.48 -3.11 -34.82
CA ARG A 274 -4.11 -1.70 -34.86
C ARG A 274 -4.98 -0.85 -33.92
N PHE A 275 -6.29 -1.06 -33.93
CA PHE A 275 -7.23 -0.32 -33.09
C PHE A 275 -7.06 -0.65 -31.61
N VAL A 276 -6.91 -1.94 -31.26
CA VAL A 276 -6.67 -2.36 -29.86
C VAL A 276 -5.39 -1.73 -29.31
N GLN A 277 -4.31 -1.72 -30.11
CA GLN A 277 -3.04 -1.06 -29.74
C GLN A 277 -3.20 0.45 -29.56
N THR A 278 -3.94 1.13 -30.44
CA THR A 278 -4.24 2.56 -30.32
C THR A 278 -4.92 2.89 -28.99
N LEU A 279 -5.90 2.10 -28.58
CA LEU A 279 -6.63 2.30 -27.33
C LEU A 279 -5.77 1.98 -26.09
N ASP A 280 -4.91 0.96 -26.18
CA ASP A 280 -3.94 0.65 -25.13
C ASP A 280 -2.97 1.83 -24.92
N TYR A 281 -2.44 2.40 -26.00
CA TYR A 281 -1.61 3.60 -25.92
C TYR A 281 -2.37 4.80 -25.38
N LEU A 282 -3.61 5.05 -25.86
CA LEU A 282 -4.47 6.14 -25.38
C LEU A 282 -4.66 6.08 -23.86
N SER A 283 -4.94 4.89 -23.32
CA SER A 283 -5.13 4.69 -21.87
C SER A 283 -3.87 5.01 -21.04
N LYS A 284 -2.70 4.95 -21.67
CA LYS A 284 -1.38 5.16 -21.06
C LYS A 284 -0.78 6.54 -21.33
N ILE A 285 -1.42 7.40 -22.13
CA ILE A 285 -0.92 8.74 -22.45
C ILE A 285 -0.57 9.54 -21.18
N PRO A 286 -1.41 9.62 -20.12
CA PRO A 286 -1.06 10.38 -18.93
C PRO A 286 0.23 9.91 -18.26
N HIS A 287 0.45 8.59 -18.23
CA HIS A 287 1.66 7.99 -17.68
C HIS A 287 2.90 8.29 -18.54
N TRP A 288 2.74 8.29 -19.86
CA TRP A 288 3.81 8.67 -20.79
C TRP A 288 4.17 10.14 -20.69
N VAL A 289 3.19 11.04 -20.55
CA VAL A 289 3.43 12.47 -20.31
C VAL A 289 4.29 12.65 -19.06
N GLN A 290 3.88 12.04 -17.94
CA GLN A 290 4.64 12.12 -16.70
C GLN A 290 6.09 11.62 -16.87
N LYS A 291 6.28 10.45 -17.49
CA LYS A 291 7.62 9.89 -17.71
C LYS A 291 8.51 10.79 -18.56
N LEU A 292 7.96 11.37 -19.62
CA LEU A 292 8.72 12.26 -20.50
C LEU A 292 9.04 13.58 -19.81
N GLU A 293 8.15 14.12 -18.98
CA GLU A 293 8.45 15.30 -18.13
C GLU A 293 9.54 15.02 -17.09
N GLU A 294 9.54 13.84 -16.47
CA GLU A 294 10.61 13.40 -15.57
C GLU A 294 11.96 13.34 -16.31
N LEU A 295 11.97 12.85 -17.56
CA LEU A 295 13.17 12.86 -18.41
C LEU A 295 13.57 14.29 -18.81
N GLU A 296 12.62 15.14 -19.18
CA GLU A 296 12.86 16.54 -19.57
C GLU A 296 13.56 17.29 -18.45
N LYS A 297 13.07 17.15 -17.21
CA LYS A 297 13.75 17.70 -16.02
C LYS A 297 15.20 17.26 -15.88
N VAL A 298 15.49 15.97 -16.11
CA VAL A 298 16.87 15.45 -16.00
C VAL A 298 17.75 15.99 -17.14
N VAL A 299 17.20 16.15 -18.34
CA VAL A 299 17.90 16.68 -19.50
C VAL A 299 18.19 18.18 -19.33
N GLU A 300 17.26 18.94 -18.74
CA GLU A 300 17.41 20.37 -18.43
C GLU A 300 18.45 20.65 -17.33
N MET A 301 18.78 19.67 -16.49
CA MET A 301 19.80 19.84 -15.46
C MET A 301 21.17 20.13 -16.08
N GLU A 302 21.69 21.34 -15.83
CA GLU A 302 23.04 21.78 -16.25
C GLU A 302 24.16 20.83 -15.80
N ILE A 303 23.88 20.01 -14.78
CA ILE A 303 24.80 19.02 -14.23
C ILE A 303 25.24 17.99 -15.29
N PHE A 304 24.34 17.55 -16.18
CA PHE A 304 24.62 16.54 -17.19
C PHE A 304 25.04 17.11 -18.54
N LYS A 305 24.91 18.43 -18.74
CA LYS A 305 25.34 19.16 -19.96
C LYS A 305 24.77 18.55 -21.24
N VAL A 306 23.52 18.13 -21.22
CA VAL A 306 22.85 17.56 -22.39
C VAL A 306 22.34 18.70 -23.27
N PRO A 307 22.63 18.70 -24.58
CA PRO A 307 22.02 19.65 -25.51
C PRO A 307 20.50 19.44 -25.54
N HIS A 308 19.75 20.47 -25.16
CA HIS A 308 18.29 20.48 -25.10
C HIS A 308 17.75 21.71 -25.82
N SER A 309 16.67 21.56 -26.58
CA SER A 309 15.98 22.68 -27.20
C SER A 309 14.48 22.40 -27.31
N GLU A 310 13.67 23.46 -27.35
CA GLU A 310 12.22 23.34 -27.56
C GLU A 310 11.85 22.60 -28.88
N ASP A 311 12.82 22.49 -29.78
CA ASP A 311 12.69 21.83 -31.08
C ASP A 311 13.21 20.38 -31.11
N ASP A 312 13.71 19.85 -30.01
CA ASP A 312 14.13 18.46 -29.96
C ASP A 312 12.93 17.49 -29.89
N TRP A 313 13.22 16.20 -30.02
CA TRP A 313 12.18 15.17 -30.07
C TRP A 313 11.41 15.02 -28.75
N LEU A 314 12.03 15.33 -27.62
CA LEU A 314 11.45 15.13 -26.28
C LEU A 314 10.40 16.20 -26.01
N SER A 315 10.76 17.48 -26.14
CA SER A 315 9.80 18.58 -25.96
C SER A 315 8.68 18.52 -27.01
N LYS A 316 9.00 18.12 -28.25
CA LYS A 316 7.99 17.86 -29.29
C LYS A 316 7.03 16.73 -28.89
N ALA A 317 7.54 15.62 -28.35
CA ALA A 317 6.71 14.50 -27.91
C ALA A 317 5.78 14.89 -26.75
N ILE A 318 6.28 15.63 -25.75
CA ILE A 318 5.48 16.13 -24.63
C ILE A 318 4.39 17.08 -25.13
N ARG A 319 4.73 18.00 -26.03
CA ARG A 319 3.77 18.92 -26.64
C ARG A 319 2.68 18.18 -27.41
N ILE A 320 3.04 17.19 -28.24
CA ILE A 320 2.07 16.39 -29.01
C ILE A 320 1.12 15.62 -28.08
N LEU A 321 1.62 15.02 -26.99
CA LEU A 321 0.79 14.25 -26.06
C LEU A 321 -0.13 15.13 -25.21
N LYS A 322 0.25 16.38 -24.94
CA LYS A 322 -0.57 17.35 -24.22
C LYS A 322 -1.54 18.11 -25.12
N ASP A 323 -1.26 18.19 -26.41
CA ASP A 323 -2.09 18.90 -27.37
C ASP A 323 -3.36 18.11 -27.75
N ASP A 324 -4.45 18.84 -27.92
CA ASP A 324 -5.78 18.31 -28.26
C ASP A 324 -5.92 17.91 -29.74
N SER A 325 -4.93 18.24 -30.56
CA SER A 325 -5.00 18.08 -32.02
C SER A 325 -4.80 16.65 -32.52
N MET A 326 -4.23 15.77 -31.69
CA MET A 326 -3.86 14.41 -32.09
C MET A 326 -5.09 13.52 -32.31
N LYS A 327 -5.14 12.87 -33.48
CA LYS A 327 -6.20 11.89 -33.81
C LYS A 327 -5.78 10.47 -33.43
N LEU A 328 -6.75 9.63 -33.08
CA LEU A 328 -6.48 8.24 -32.70
C LEU A 328 -5.75 7.46 -33.81
N GLY A 329 -6.07 7.68 -35.08
CA GLY A 329 -5.39 7.02 -36.20
C GLY A 329 -3.90 7.30 -36.31
N GLN A 330 -3.41 8.37 -35.66
CA GLN A 330 -2.02 8.81 -35.64
C GLN A 330 -1.23 8.27 -34.44
N ILE A 331 -1.89 7.76 -33.41
CA ILE A 331 -1.26 7.31 -32.15
C ILE A 331 -0.19 6.26 -32.40
N ASN A 332 -0.48 5.20 -33.18
CA ASN A 332 0.49 4.12 -33.36
C ASN A 332 1.74 4.61 -34.06
N ASN A 333 1.60 5.45 -35.10
CA ASN A 333 2.75 6.02 -35.81
C ASN A 333 3.59 6.92 -34.91
N PHE A 334 2.95 7.65 -33.99
CA PHE A 334 3.64 8.47 -32.99
C PHE A 334 4.40 7.61 -31.98
N PHE A 335 3.78 6.55 -31.46
CA PHE A 335 4.45 5.64 -30.53
C PHE A 335 5.55 4.84 -31.22
N ASP A 336 5.40 4.46 -32.49
CA ASP A 336 6.49 3.87 -33.28
C ASP A 336 7.68 4.83 -33.43
N TYR A 337 7.42 6.13 -33.59
CA TYR A 337 8.46 7.17 -33.59
C TYR A 337 9.10 7.34 -32.20
N LEU A 338 8.29 7.37 -31.14
CA LEU A 338 8.74 7.51 -29.76
C LEU A 338 9.61 6.32 -29.33
N ASP A 339 9.19 5.10 -29.65
CA ASP A 339 9.89 3.85 -29.34
C ASP A 339 11.25 3.75 -30.03
N ARG A 340 11.41 4.34 -31.23
CA ARG A 340 12.73 4.42 -31.88
C ARG A 340 13.72 5.25 -31.06
N ASN A 341 13.26 6.39 -30.53
CA ASN A 341 14.08 7.25 -29.68
C ASN A 341 14.35 6.64 -28.30
N LEU A 342 13.41 5.83 -27.79
CA LEU A 342 13.47 5.19 -26.47
C LEU A 342 13.93 3.72 -26.49
N SER A 343 14.38 3.22 -27.64
CA SER A 343 14.67 1.79 -27.86
C SER A 343 15.65 1.16 -26.86
N ASN A 344 16.49 1.96 -26.20
CA ASN A 344 17.45 1.51 -25.19
C ASN A 344 17.01 1.75 -23.74
N VAL A 345 15.74 2.11 -23.47
CA VAL A 345 15.26 2.47 -22.14
C VAL A 345 14.37 1.36 -21.56
N ASN A 346 14.87 0.65 -20.54
CA ASN A 346 14.09 -0.35 -19.81
C ASN A 346 13.37 0.26 -18.58
N GLN A 347 12.56 -0.54 -17.88
CA GLN A 347 11.82 -0.06 -16.70
C GLN A 347 12.73 0.42 -15.56
N ASP A 348 13.89 -0.21 -15.36
CA ASP A 348 14.83 0.23 -14.31
C ASP A 348 15.46 1.59 -14.68
N CYS A 349 15.68 1.86 -15.97
CA CYS A 349 16.10 3.17 -16.46
C CYS A 349 15.06 4.25 -16.16
N TRP A 350 13.77 3.95 -16.39
CA TRP A 350 12.69 4.85 -15.99
C TRP A 350 12.64 5.11 -14.48
N LYS A 351 12.88 4.10 -13.64
CA LYS A 351 12.97 4.31 -12.19
C LYS A 351 14.13 5.24 -11.82
N LEU A 352 15.30 5.06 -12.44
CA LEU A 352 16.45 5.93 -12.19
C LEU A 352 16.18 7.38 -12.65
N ILE A 353 15.60 7.57 -13.84
CA ILE A 353 15.22 8.90 -14.34
C ILE A 353 14.29 9.60 -13.35
N LYS A 354 13.28 8.89 -12.85
CA LYS A 354 12.36 9.41 -11.84
C LYS A 354 13.10 9.90 -10.60
N GLU A 355 13.98 9.08 -10.02
CA GLU A 355 14.73 9.48 -8.81
C GLU A 355 15.69 10.65 -9.09
N LEU A 356 16.33 10.69 -10.27
CA LEU A 356 17.17 11.81 -10.68
C LEU A 356 16.36 13.12 -10.82
N SER A 357 15.16 13.05 -11.40
CA SER A 357 14.30 14.21 -11.63
C SER A 357 13.89 14.94 -10.35
N CYS A 358 13.98 14.27 -9.20
CA CYS A 358 13.64 14.80 -7.87
C CYS A 358 14.88 15.13 -7.03
N ALA A 359 16.09 14.98 -7.56
CA ALA A 359 17.34 15.04 -6.79
C ALA A 359 18.26 16.21 -7.18
N GLU A 360 17.75 17.25 -7.85
CA GLU A 360 18.56 18.36 -8.39
C GLU A 360 19.46 19.03 -7.34
N GLU A 361 18.91 19.38 -6.18
CA GLU A 361 19.67 20.00 -5.08
C GLU A 361 20.78 19.07 -4.56
N PHE A 362 20.46 17.78 -4.41
CA PHE A 362 21.42 16.77 -3.99
C PHE A 362 22.53 16.56 -5.01
N LEU A 363 22.21 16.48 -6.30
CA LEU A 363 23.19 16.33 -7.38
C LEU A 363 24.09 17.57 -7.48
N SER A 364 23.52 18.76 -7.26
CA SER A 364 24.28 20.01 -7.18
C SER A 364 25.29 19.99 -6.03
N PHE A 365 24.89 19.47 -4.86
CA PHE A 365 25.79 19.21 -3.75
C PHE A 365 26.86 18.17 -4.12
N LEU A 366 26.46 17.03 -4.70
CA LEU A 366 27.37 15.94 -5.09
C LEU A 366 28.52 16.41 -5.99
N LYS A 367 28.24 17.37 -6.89
CA LYS A 367 29.22 17.99 -7.79
C LYS A 367 30.22 18.90 -7.07
N LYS A 368 29.81 19.54 -5.95
CA LYS A 368 30.69 20.41 -5.14
C LYS A 368 31.69 19.62 -4.30
N ILE A 369 31.35 18.38 -3.94
CA ILE A 369 32.23 17.56 -3.09
C ILE A 369 33.50 17.20 -3.88
N ALA A 370 34.69 17.48 -3.33
CA ALA A 370 35.93 17.04 -3.97
C ALA A 370 36.08 15.51 -3.89
N GLU A 371 36.83 14.92 -4.81
CA GLU A 371 36.99 13.45 -4.87
C GLU A 371 37.70 12.89 -3.62
N HIS A 372 38.61 13.66 -3.03
CA HIS A 372 39.33 13.30 -1.80
C HIS A 372 38.48 13.43 -0.54
N ASP A 373 37.49 14.32 -0.51
CA ASP A 373 36.71 14.61 0.70
C ASP A 373 35.69 13.54 1.06
N ILE A 374 35.35 12.65 0.12
CA ILE A 374 34.43 11.53 0.38
C ILE A 374 35.06 10.40 1.16
N LYS A 375 36.37 10.20 0.99
CA LYS A 375 37.10 9.30 1.89
C LYS A 375 37.18 9.89 3.30
N ASN A 376 37.23 11.21 3.43
CA ASN A 376 37.21 11.90 4.72
C ASN A 376 35.81 11.87 5.39
N LEU A 377 34.72 11.79 4.61
CA LEU A 377 33.36 11.59 5.11
C LEU A 377 33.20 10.26 5.86
N ILE A 378 33.89 9.19 5.44
CA ILE A 378 33.90 7.90 6.17
C ILE A 378 34.57 8.06 7.55
N ASN A 379 35.72 8.74 7.59
CA ASN A 379 36.48 8.94 8.83
C ASN A 379 35.85 9.98 9.77
N GLY A 380 35.01 10.89 9.26
CA GLY A 380 34.31 11.90 10.04
C GLY A 380 33.09 11.38 10.81
N VAL A 381 32.57 10.20 10.44
CA VAL A 381 31.42 9.56 11.12
C VAL A 381 31.78 9.11 12.55
N ASP A 382 33.03 8.75 12.81
CA ASP A 382 33.48 8.32 14.15
C ASP A 382 33.76 9.48 15.13
N ASP A 383 34.04 10.68 14.63
CA ASP A 383 34.50 11.84 15.42
C ASP A 383 33.36 12.73 15.97
N HIS A 384 32.11 12.44 15.62
CA HIS A 384 30.94 13.25 15.97
C HIS A 384 29.88 12.41 16.70
N SER A 385 30.22 12.01 17.92
CA SER A 385 29.34 11.26 18.85
C SER A 385 27.99 11.94 19.13
N ASP A 386 27.89 13.26 18.96
CA ASP A 386 26.68 14.05 19.28
C ASP A 386 25.66 14.18 18.13
N GLU A 387 26.03 13.81 16.89
CA GLU A 387 25.16 13.93 15.69
C GLU A 387 24.97 12.57 14.98
N ARG A 388 24.75 11.49 15.74
CA ARG A 388 24.46 10.11 15.27
C ARG A 388 23.18 9.95 14.41
N LEU A 389 22.75 10.97 13.68
CA LEU A 389 21.56 10.93 12.83
C LEU A 389 21.80 10.34 11.43
N ILE A 390 23.05 10.27 10.96
CA ILE A 390 23.37 9.69 9.65
C ILE A 390 23.93 8.29 9.84
N GLN A 391 23.19 7.29 9.34
CA GLN A 391 23.59 5.89 9.35
C GLN A 391 24.78 5.65 8.41
N GLU A 392 25.69 4.76 8.80
CA GLU A 392 26.84 4.31 7.99
C GLU A 392 26.42 3.91 6.56
N ASP A 393 25.23 3.29 6.44
CA ASP A 393 24.59 2.92 5.18
C ASP A 393 24.31 4.10 4.24
N THR A 394 23.99 5.28 4.78
CA THR A 394 23.75 6.51 3.99
C THR A 394 25.05 7.05 3.41
N VAL A 395 26.14 7.01 4.17
CA VAL A 395 27.47 7.44 3.70
C VAL A 395 28.03 6.46 2.68
N SER A 396 27.87 5.15 2.91
CA SER A 396 28.18 4.10 1.93
C SER A 396 27.40 4.28 0.62
N SER A 397 26.11 4.62 0.71
CA SER A 397 25.27 4.93 -0.44
C SER A 397 25.76 6.16 -1.19
N LEU A 398 26.14 7.24 -0.49
CA LEU A 398 26.69 8.45 -1.10
C LEU A 398 27.96 8.17 -1.92
N ILE A 399 28.86 7.34 -1.39
CA ILE A 399 30.09 6.94 -2.09
C ILE A 399 29.76 6.24 -3.40
N GLN A 400 28.85 5.26 -3.35
CA GLN A 400 28.44 4.53 -4.54
C GLN A 400 27.74 5.44 -5.55
N VAL A 401 26.85 6.32 -5.09
CA VAL A 401 26.15 7.27 -5.94
C VAL A 401 27.15 8.17 -6.68
N LYS A 402 28.16 8.71 -5.99
CA LYS A 402 29.19 9.49 -6.66
C LYS A 402 30.00 8.65 -7.65
N GLN A 403 30.44 7.45 -7.25
CA GLN A 403 31.25 6.59 -8.12
C GLN A 403 30.57 6.33 -9.48
N PHE A 404 29.26 6.17 -9.49
CA PHE A 404 28.49 5.90 -10.71
C PHE A 404 28.03 7.16 -11.45
N LEU A 405 27.61 8.22 -10.75
CA LEU A 405 27.11 9.43 -11.40
C LEU A 405 28.19 10.43 -11.79
N PHE A 406 29.32 10.50 -11.07
CA PHE A 406 30.36 11.50 -11.36
C PHE A 406 31.00 11.32 -12.76
N PRO A 407 31.28 10.10 -13.24
CA PRO A 407 31.71 9.90 -14.63
C PRO A 407 30.67 10.37 -15.66
N LEU A 408 29.38 10.22 -15.34
CA LEU A 408 28.27 10.66 -16.18
C LEU A 408 28.22 12.20 -16.26
N MET A 409 28.34 12.89 -15.12
CA MET A 409 28.31 14.36 -15.03
C MET A 409 29.50 15.05 -15.73
N ASN A 410 30.62 14.35 -15.87
CA ASN A 410 31.82 14.87 -16.52
C ASN A 410 31.91 14.52 -18.01
N LYS A 411 31.00 13.70 -18.51
CA LYS A 411 30.97 13.31 -19.92
C LYS A 411 30.23 14.38 -20.73
N ASN A 412 30.80 14.82 -21.84
CA ASN A 412 30.09 15.65 -22.80
C ASN A 412 29.13 14.75 -23.59
N MET A 413 27.86 15.13 -23.65
CA MET A 413 26.82 14.41 -24.38
C MET A 413 26.48 15.19 -25.64
N GLU A 414 26.31 14.50 -26.78
CA GLU A 414 25.95 15.15 -28.05
C GLU A 414 24.43 15.16 -28.25
N ALA A 415 23.74 14.18 -27.68
CA ALA A 415 22.29 14.08 -27.74
C ALA A 415 21.68 13.43 -26.48
N ILE A 416 20.37 13.59 -26.30
CA ILE A 416 19.57 12.90 -25.26
C ILE A 416 19.77 11.37 -25.31
N SER A 417 19.96 10.81 -26.52
CA SER A 417 20.20 9.36 -26.68
C SER A 417 21.48 8.88 -25.99
N ASP A 418 22.49 9.76 -25.83
CA ASP A 418 23.74 9.42 -25.16
C ASP A 418 23.52 9.36 -23.64
N LEU A 419 22.76 10.31 -23.08
CA LEU A 419 22.33 10.26 -21.68
C LEU A 419 21.63 8.94 -21.38
N LEU A 420 20.65 8.55 -22.20
CA LEU A 420 19.88 7.32 -22.01
C LEU A 420 20.75 6.07 -22.07
N LYS A 421 21.71 6.00 -23.01
CA LYS A 421 22.68 4.89 -23.09
C LYS A 421 23.56 4.82 -21.85
N GLU A 422 24.04 5.95 -21.36
CA GLU A 422 24.90 5.99 -20.17
C GLU A 422 24.13 5.65 -18.89
N LEU A 423 22.91 6.14 -18.72
CA LEU A 423 22.04 5.76 -17.61
C LEU A 423 21.79 4.24 -17.60
N LEU A 424 21.53 3.64 -18.77
CA LEU A 424 21.40 2.19 -18.89
C LEU A 424 22.69 1.46 -18.51
N ASN A 425 23.86 1.96 -18.93
CA ASN A 425 25.15 1.38 -18.59
C ASN A 425 25.42 1.44 -17.07
N VAL A 426 25.01 2.53 -16.42
CA VAL A 426 25.12 2.68 -14.97
C VAL A 426 24.23 1.66 -14.25
N ILE A 427 22.98 1.49 -14.68
CA ILE A 427 22.05 0.52 -14.08
C ILE A 427 22.53 -0.91 -14.24
N LYS A 428 23.10 -1.26 -15.40
CA LYS A 428 23.70 -2.59 -15.62
C LYS A 428 24.81 -2.88 -14.61
N LYS A 429 25.53 -1.86 -14.15
CA LYS A 429 26.57 -1.99 -13.12
C LYS A 429 25.99 -1.99 -11.70
N ASN A 430 24.91 -1.26 -11.46
CA ASN A 430 24.26 -1.18 -10.15
C ASN A 430 22.75 -0.93 -10.27
N HIS A 431 21.96 -1.99 -10.13
CA HIS A 431 20.50 -1.93 -10.22
C HIS A 431 19.85 -1.19 -9.05
N THR A 432 20.51 -1.13 -7.89
CA THR A 432 20.02 -0.44 -6.67
C THR A 432 20.34 1.06 -6.65
N LEU A 433 20.92 1.62 -7.71
CA LEU A 433 21.40 3.00 -7.68
C LEU A 433 20.29 4.02 -7.44
N GLY A 434 19.09 3.82 -8.02
CA GLY A 434 17.95 4.70 -7.81
C GLY A 434 17.57 4.81 -6.33
N GLU A 435 17.49 3.67 -5.63
CA GLU A 435 17.18 3.62 -4.19
C GLU A 435 18.23 4.35 -3.35
N LYS A 436 19.51 4.22 -3.74
CA LYS A 436 20.62 4.92 -3.07
C LYS A 436 20.57 6.42 -3.29
N ILE A 437 20.18 6.88 -4.49
CA ILE A 437 19.96 8.30 -4.78
C ILE A 437 18.81 8.83 -3.92
N ALA A 438 17.68 8.11 -3.87
CA ALA A 438 16.53 8.48 -3.05
C ALA A 438 16.90 8.61 -1.57
N LEU A 439 17.67 7.65 -1.04
CA LEU A 439 18.18 7.68 0.34
C LEU A 439 19.06 8.92 0.58
N CYS A 440 20.04 9.17 -0.29
CA CYS A 440 20.93 10.32 -0.15
C CYS A 440 20.17 11.65 -0.28
N ASN A 441 19.19 11.74 -1.19
CA ASN A 441 18.37 12.91 -1.39
C ASN A 441 17.51 13.21 -0.16
N SER A 442 16.88 12.19 0.44
CA SER A 442 16.10 12.34 1.68
C SER A 442 16.95 12.84 2.86
N SER A 443 18.25 12.54 2.86
CA SER A 443 19.22 12.93 3.88
C SER A 443 20.13 14.07 3.44
N ASN A 444 19.80 14.80 2.36
CA ASN A 444 20.70 15.78 1.72
C ASN A 444 21.16 16.88 2.70
N MET A 445 20.24 17.48 3.46
CA MET A 445 20.60 18.51 4.45
C MET A 445 21.59 17.99 5.51
N ALA A 446 21.37 16.76 6.00
CA ALA A 446 22.25 16.15 6.99
C ALA A 446 23.65 15.88 6.38
N LEU A 447 23.70 15.37 5.15
CA LEU A 447 24.96 15.14 4.43
C LEU A 447 25.73 16.44 4.17
N GLN A 448 25.03 17.53 3.82
CA GLN A 448 25.64 18.85 3.64
C GLN A 448 26.20 19.39 4.95
N ASN A 449 25.45 19.29 6.05
CA ASN A 449 25.92 19.71 7.37
C ASN A 449 27.15 18.92 7.82
N MET A 450 27.11 17.60 7.65
CA MET A 450 28.26 16.73 7.94
C MET A 450 29.49 17.12 7.11
N TYR A 451 29.31 17.35 5.81
CA TYR A 451 30.40 17.80 4.94
C TYR A 451 30.97 19.16 5.38
N ASN A 452 30.11 20.14 5.68
CA ASN A 452 30.51 21.46 6.18
C ASN A 452 31.24 21.37 7.53
N ASN A 453 30.80 20.49 8.42
CA ASN A 453 31.44 20.26 9.72
C ASN A 453 32.85 19.66 9.55
N ILE A 454 33.02 18.73 8.61
CA ILE A 454 34.34 18.15 8.28
C ILE A 454 35.25 19.21 7.66
N GLN A 455 34.75 19.97 6.68
CA GLN A 455 35.52 21.03 6.03
C GLN A 455 35.96 22.12 7.03
N ASN A 456 35.14 22.39 8.05
CA ASN A 456 35.39 23.39 9.10
C ASN A 456 35.80 22.77 10.44
N ARG A 457 36.30 21.53 10.46
CA ARG A 457 36.59 20.75 11.69
C ARG A 457 37.45 21.51 12.70
N GLY A 458 38.40 22.31 12.22
CA GLY A 458 39.25 23.16 13.05
C GLY A 458 38.48 24.27 13.77
N GLU A 459 37.54 24.93 13.09
CA GLU A 459 36.73 26.03 13.65
C GLU A 459 35.68 25.53 14.63
N VAL A 460 35.01 24.41 14.33
CA VAL A 460 34.04 23.78 15.25
C VAL A 460 34.71 23.37 16.56
N THR A 461 35.93 22.81 16.48
CA THR A 461 36.71 22.44 17.67
C THR A 461 37.09 23.68 18.48
N LYS A 462 37.45 24.79 17.82
CA LYS A 462 37.74 26.07 18.49
C LYS A 462 36.53 26.61 19.23
N GLU A 463 35.35 26.55 18.63
CA GLU A 463 34.12 27.02 19.26
C GLU A 463 33.72 26.18 20.46
N LYS A 464 33.83 24.84 20.38
CA LYS A 464 33.62 23.93 21.53
C LYS A 464 34.53 24.28 22.70
N ILE A 465 35.83 24.48 22.45
CA ILE A 465 36.81 24.84 23.47
C ILE A 465 36.52 26.23 24.04
N LYS A 466 36.14 27.21 23.21
CA LYS A 466 35.76 28.55 23.65
C LYS A 466 34.55 28.51 24.60
N ASN A 467 33.53 27.74 24.27
CA ASN A 467 32.35 27.58 25.12
C ASN A 467 32.70 26.85 26.44
N ALA A 468 33.57 25.84 26.38
CA ALA A 468 34.08 25.18 27.57
C ALA A 468 34.84 26.12 28.51
N VAL A 469 35.69 27.01 27.99
CA VAL A 469 36.46 27.95 28.82
C VAL A 469 35.57 29.04 29.43
N LEU A 470 34.62 29.59 28.65
CA LEU A 470 33.80 30.73 29.08
C LEU A 470 32.63 30.30 29.98
N ASN A 471 31.95 29.21 29.62
CA ASN A 471 30.69 28.79 30.22
C ASN A 471 30.73 27.37 30.81
N GLY A 472 31.90 26.72 30.81
CA GLY A 472 32.07 25.36 31.30
C GLY A 472 32.19 25.28 32.82
N THR A 473 31.51 24.28 33.38
CA THR A 473 31.58 23.89 34.78
C THR A 473 32.17 22.48 34.87
N PHE A 474 33.30 22.35 35.55
CA PHE A 474 33.90 21.07 35.91
C PHE A 474 33.23 20.55 37.18
N THR A 475 32.65 19.35 37.11
CA THR A 475 32.02 18.67 38.25
C THR A 475 32.85 17.45 38.64
N PHE A 476 33.40 17.47 39.85
CA PHE A 476 34.19 16.40 40.45
C PHE A 476 33.33 15.59 41.42
N THR A 477 33.33 14.27 41.29
CA THR A 477 32.50 13.37 42.10
C THR A 477 33.21 12.04 42.35
N ARG A 478 32.81 11.29 43.38
CA ARG A 478 33.31 9.94 43.62
C ARG A 478 32.53 8.91 42.80
N ASP A 479 33.23 8.06 42.06
CA ASP A 479 32.69 6.79 41.60
C ASP A 479 32.63 5.80 42.77
N GLN A 480 31.41 5.41 43.16
CA GLN A 480 31.21 4.42 44.21
C GLN A 480 31.63 3.00 43.80
N LYS A 481 31.74 2.71 42.49
CA LYS A 481 32.09 1.38 41.99
C LYS A 481 33.60 1.19 41.87
N GLU A 482 34.29 2.16 41.27
CA GLU A 482 35.74 2.07 41.03
C GLU A 482 36.60 2.72 42.11
N ASP A 483 35.98 3.39 43.08
CA ASP A 483 36.64 4.16 44.13
C ASP A 483 37.62 5.22 43.61
N LYS A 484 37.21 5.94 42.56
CA LYS A 484 38.00 6.98 41.87
C LYS A 484 37.27 8.31 41.82
N CYS A 485 38.01 9.39 41.65
CA CYS A 485 37.45 10.69 41.32
C CYS A 485 37.08 10.76 39.83
N LEU A 486 35.80 11.00 39.53
CA LEU A 486 35.28 11.30 38.19
C LEU A 486 35.22 12.81 37.97
N VAL A 487 35.46 13.22 36.73
CA VAL A 487 35.25 14.59 36.29
C VAL A 487 34.30 14.62 35.09
N PHE A 488 33.42 15.61 35.09
CA PHE A 488 32.59 15.95 33.94
C PHE A 488 32.70 17.44 33.65
N LEU A 489 32.78 17.81 32.38
CA LEU A 489 32.71 19.19 31.93
C LEU A 489 31.35 19.42 31.29
N HIS A 490 30.62 20.41 31.79
CA HIS A 490 29.29 20.76 31.28
C HIS A 490 29.22 22.25 30.97
N TYR A 491 28.64 22.62 29.82
CA TYR A 491 28.24 23.99 29.55
C TYR A 491 26.81 24.05 28.98
N PRO A 492 26.04 25.09 29.30
CA PRO A 492 24.72 25.29 28.73
C PRO A 492 24.81 25.61 27.24
N SER A 493 24.13 24.81 26.42
CA SER A 493 23.96 25.01 24.97
C SER A 493 22.57 24.54 24.57
N LYS A 494 22.16 24.72 23.30
CA LYS A 494 20.86 24.19 22.80
C LYS A 494 20.67 22.69 23.02
N SER A 495 21.76 21.93 23.20
CA SER A 495 21.77 20.47 23.45
C SER A 495 22.22 20.07 24.85
N ASN A 496 22.60 21.01 25.73
CA ASN A 496 23.17 20.74 27.07
C ASN A 496 24.31 19.70 27.04
N VAL A 497 25.44 20.07 26.44
CA VAL A 497 26.57 19.16 26.22
C VAL A 497 27.28 18.81 27.54
N LYS A 498 27.67 17.54 27.71
CA LYS A 498 28.42 17.03 28.87
C LYS A 498 29.54 16.11 28.39
N TYR A 499 30.78 16.45 28.74
CA TYR A 499 31.98 15.68 28.39
C TYR A 499 32.50 14.90 29.59
N ASN A 500 32.96 13.67 29.35
CA ASN A 500 33.68 12.84 30.30
C ASN A 500 35.20 13.08 30.23
N LEU A 501 35.98 12.48 31.14
CA LEU A 501 37.45 12.66 31.19
C LEU A 501 38.15 12.35 29.87
N ASN A 502 37.81 11.26 29.19
CA ASN A 502 38.47 10.88 27.93
C ASN A 502 38.21 11.91 26.83
N GLU A 503 36.96 12.40 26.75
CA GLU A 503 36.58 13.43 25.78
C GLU A 503 37.25 14.77 26.09
N ILE A 504 37.38 15.12 27.38
CA ILE A 504 38.12 16.31 27.84
C ILE A 504 39.60 16.22 27.43
N LEU A 505 40.23 15.04 27.60
CA LEU A 505 41.62 14.82 27.23
C LEU A 505 41.83 14.83 25.70
N ASP A 506 40.90 14.32 24.92
CA ASP A 506 40.92 14.44 23.45
C ASP A 506 40.83 15.92 23.03
N LEU A 507 39.89 16.68 23.59
CA LEU A 507 39.80 18.13 23.36
C LEU A 507 41.08 18.87 23.74
N ARG A 508 41.73 18.48 24.85
CA ARG A 508 43.03 19.02 25.27
C ARG A 508 44.12 18.71 24.22
N GLY A 509 44.17 17.47 23.73
CA GLY A 509 45.10 17.08 22.66
C GLY A 509 44.93 17.91 21.39
N ARG A 510 43.67 18.14 20.99
CA ARG A 510 43.33 19.01 19.85
C ARG A 510 43.68 20.48 20.11
N ALA A 511 43.41 20.99 21.32
CA ALA A 511 43.77 22.35 21.73
C ALA A 511 45.27 22.61 21.59
N LEU A 512 46.11 21.68 22.05
CA LEU A 512 47.57 21.74 21.93
C LEU A 512 48.05 21.76 20.48
N LEU A 513 47.40 21.01 19.60
CA LEU A 513 47.72 21.01 18.17
C LEU A 513 47.32 22.33 17.50
N ILE A 514 46.20 22.93 17.91
CA ILE A 514 45.69 24.21 17.39
C ILE A 514 46.53 25.39 17.91
N ALA A 515 47.01 25.33 19.17
CA ALA A 515 47.79 26.39 19.80
C ALA A 515 49.24 26.51 19.26
N LYS A 516 49.74 25.49 18.56
CA LYS A 516 51.07 25.56 17.92
C LYS A 516 51.10 26.66 16.86
N PRO A 517 52.10 27.55 16.87
CA PRO A 517 52.20 28.62 15.87
C PRO A 517 52.39 28.02 14.48
N LYS A 518 51.54 28.42 13.53
CA LYS A 518 51.85 28.24 12.11
C LYS A 518 53.04 29.15 11.79
N ASN A 519 54.17 28.56 11.38
CA ASN A 519 55.27 29.29 10.76
C ASN A 519 54.81 29.82 9.40
N SER A 520 54.05 30.90 9.35
CA SER A 520 53.76 31.64 8.12
C SER A 520 53.36 33.09 8.44
N VAL A 521 54.36 33.97 8.30
CA VAL A 521 54.32 35.33 7.76
C VAL A 521 53.01 36.13 7.94
N MET A 522 53.11 37.12 8.81
CA MET A 522 52.57 38.50 8.69
C MET A 522 51.07 38.66 8.39
N GLY A 523 50.30 38.79 9.46
CA GLY A 523 48.97 39.39 9.46
C GLY A 523 48.48 39.57 10.90
N ASN A 524 48.43 40.81 11.40
CA ASN A 524 47.89 41.14 12.71
C ASN A 524 46.37 40.90 12.75
N ASN A 525 45.95 39.64 12.95
CA ASN A 525 44.57 39.28 13.24
C ASN A 525 44.38 39.13 14.75
N LYS A 526 43.73 40.11 15.38
CA LYS A 526 43.36 40.08 16.81
C LYS A 526 42.55 38.82 17.17
N GLU A 527 41.79 38.25 16.23
CA GLU A 527 41.08 36.98 16.43
C GLU A 527 42.00 35.76 16.58
N ALA A 528 43.15 35.73 15.90
CA ALA A 528 44.11 34.63 16.02
C ALA A 528 44.80 34.65 17.40
N GLU A 529 45.05 35.84 17.94
CA GLU A 529 45.60 36.06 19.28
C GLU A 529 44.61 35.65 20.39
N MET A 530 43.33 36.07 20.27
CA MET A 530 42.28 35.65 21.20
C MET A 530 42.00 34.14 21.15
N SER A 531 42.10 33.52 19.97
CA SER A 531 41.91 32.08 19.84
C SER A 531 43.01 31.29 20.53
N LYS A 532 44.26 31.77 20.52
CA LYS A 532 45.37 31.11 21.21
C LYS A 532 45.25 31.19 22.73
N ASP A 533 44.94 32.36 23.28
CA ASP A 533 44.73 32.55 24.72
C ASP A 533 43.62 31.63 25.28
N VAL A 534 42.53 31.48 24.53
CA VAL A 534 41.44 30.55 24.90
C VAL A 534 41.91 29.09 24.87
N MET A 535 42.72 28.68 23.90
CA MET A 535 43.27 27.31 23.85
C MET A 535 44.19 27.02 25.01
N ASP A 536 45.12 27.94 25.30
CA ASP A 536 46.09 27.80 26.39
C ASP A 536 45.36 27.79 27.75
N LYS A 537 44.32 28.61 27.91
CA LYS A 537 43.45 28.58 29.10
C LYS A 537 42.73 27.24 29.28
N PHE A 538 42.22 26.65 28.20
CA PHE A 538 41.57 25.35 28.28
C PHE A 538 42.56 24.26 28.69
N VAL A 539 43.76 24.23 28.08
CA VAL A 539 44.82 23.28 28.45
C VAL A 539 45.17 23.41 29.93
N ALA A 540 45.33 24.63 30.43
CA ALA A 540 45.58 24.89 31.84
C ALA A 540 44.44 24.40 32.75
N GLN A 541 43.17 24.64 32.39
CA GLN A 541 42.02 24.14 33.15
C GLN A 541 42.00 22.61 33.23
N VAL A 542 42.29 21.91 32.12
CA VAL A 542 42.33 20.44 32.11
C VAL A 542 43.52 19.90 32.91
N ASP A 543 44.68 20.57 32.86
CA ASP A 543 45.85 20.20 33.66
C ASP A 543 45.55 20.31 35.17
N ILE A 544 44.92 21.41 35.59
CA ILE A 544 44.47 21.60 36.97
C ILE A 544 43.42 20.55 37.35
N ALA A 545 42.46 20.24 36.48
CA ALA A 545 41.46 19.20 36.73
C ALA A 545 42.12 17.83 36.96
N GLN A 546 43.16 17.50 36.18
CA GLN A 546 43.89 16.25 36.34
C GLN A 546 44.65 16.19 37.67
N GLU A 547 45.23 17.30 38.11
CA GLU A 547 45.86 17.40 39.44
C GLU A 547 44.83 17.26 40.58
N ILE A 548 43.67 17.90 40.46
CA ILE A 548 42.55 17.75 41.42
C ILE A 548 42.15 16.27 41.52
N ILE A 549 41.96 15.59 40.39
CA ILE A 549 41.61 14.16 40.34
C ILE A 549 42.65 13.33 41.09
N ASN A 550 43.94 13.62 40.88
CA ASN A 550 45.02 12.88 41.53
C ASN A 550 45.01 13.08 43.05
N ILE A 551 44.94 14.33 43.54
CA ILE A 551 44.95 14.63 44.97
C ILE A 551 43.70 14.07 45.67
N VAL A 552 42.52 14.27 45.07
CA VAL A 552 41.27 13.73 45.63
C VAL A 552 41.31 12.21 45.67
N SER A 553 41.85 11.56 44.64
CA SER A 553 42.02 10.11 44.65
C SER A 553 42.99 9.64 45.76
N MET A 554 44.06 10.39 46.04
CA MET A 554 44.96 10.11 47.17
C MET A 554 44.24 10.27 48.52
N LEU A 555 43.52 11.37 48.73
CA LEU A 555 42.71 11.61 49.93
C LEU A 555 41.68 10.49 50.15
N MET A 556 41.02 10.04 49.08
CA MET A 556 40.08 8.92 49.12
C MET A 556 40.77 7.61 49.55
N GLN A 557 41.94 7.30 48.96
CA GLN A 557 42.72 6.10 49.29
C GLN A 557 43.25 6.13 50.73
N MET A 558 43.58 7.32 51.25
CA MET A 558 43.97 7.54 52.65
C MET A 558 42.79 7.52 53.63
N GLY A 559 41.57 7.32 53.15
CA GLY A 559 40.38 7.16 53.98
C GLY A 559 39.77 8.47 54.46
N HIS A 560 40.10 9.62 53.84
CA HIS A 560 39.58 10.93 54.23
C HIS A 560 38.05 10.96 54.20
N PHE A 561 37.43 11.30 55.33
CA PHE A 561 35.98 11.18 55.52
C PHE A 561 35.18 12.13 54.61
N GLY A 562 35.71 13.32 54.33
CA GLY A 562 35.07 14.34 53.49
C GLY A 562 34.81 13.88 52.05
N TYR A 563 35.62 12.94 51.55
CA TYR A 563 35.53 12.44 50.16
C TYR A 563 34.74 11.14 50.04
N ARG A 564 33.97 10.75 51.07
CA ARG A 564 33.03 9.60 51.01
C ARG A 564 31.80 9.89 50.16
N LYS A 565 31.29 11.12 50.22
CA LYS A 565 30.17 11.62 49.42
C LYS A 565 30.44 13.08 49.10
N PHE A 566 31.16 13.34 48.00
CA PHE A 566 31.47 14.69 47.57
C PHE A 566 31.01 14.93 46.13
N GLU A 567 30.57 16.15 45.88
CA GLU A 567 30.34 16.71 44.55
C GLU A 567 30.82 18.15 44.61
N ASN A 568 31.79 18.52 43.78
CA ASN A 568 32.28 19.89 43.70
C ASN A 568 32.21 20.42 42.27
N LYS A 569 31.69 21.64 42.11
CA LYS A 569 31.45 22.30 40.84
C LYS A 569 32.32 23.54 40.75
N LEU A 570 33.25 23.53 39.81
CA LEU A 570 34.21 24.61 39.60
C LEU A 570 34.00 25.22 38.22
N GLN A 571 33.90 26.54 38.17
CA GLN A 571 33.80 27.30 36.94
C GLN A 571 34.88 28.37 36.92
N GLY A 572 35.61 28.47 35.81
CA GLY A 572 36.71 29.42 35.65
C GLY A 572 38.04 28.92 36.21
N THR A 573 39.14 29.37 35.60
CA THR A 573 40.49 28.87 35.90
C THR A 573 40.95 29.22 37.31
N ASP A 574 40.63 30.40 37.81
CA ASP A 574 41.10 30.86 39.13
C ASP A 574 40.44 30.05 40.26
N ASN A 575 39.12 29.83 40.19
CA ASN A 575 38.41 28.96 41.15
C ASN A 575 38.96 27.52 41.16
N MET A 576 39.40 27.00 40.01
CA MET A 576 40.03 25.68 39.95
C MET A 576 41.42 25.67 40.63
N LYS A 577 42.20 26.75 40.49
CA LYS A 577 43.50 26.89 41.18
C LYS A 577 43.33 27.03 42.68
N ASP A 578 42.41 27.87 43.13
CA ASP A 578 42.14 28.09 44.55
C ASP A 578 41.71 26.79 45.23
N TYR A 579 40.85 26.01 44.56
CA TYR A 579 40.45 24.70 45.06
C TYR A 579 41.59 23.68 45.06
N LEU A 580 42.45 23.69 44.03
CA LEU A 580 43.63 22.83 44.00
C LEU A 580 44.60 23.12 45.14
N GLU A 581 44.85 24.39 45.47
CA GLU A 581 45.70 24.75 46.61
C GLU A 581 45.07 24.33 47.95
N LEU A 582 43.76 24.54 48.12
CA LEU A 582 43.02 24.04 49.29
C LEU A 582 43.16 22.52 49.44
N LEU A 583 43.07 21.77 48.34
CA LEU A 583 43.26 20.31 48.35
C LEU A 583 44.70 19.89 48.71
N LYS A 584 45.71 20.65 48.28
CA LYS A 584 47.11 20.39 48.64
C LYS A 584 47.36 20.62 50.13
N GLU A 585 46.77 21.66 50.70
CA GLU A 585 46.82 21.93 52.14
C GLU A 585 46.10 20.83 52.92
N GLU A 586 44.89 20.47 52.52
CA GLU A 586 44.11 19.39 53.16
C GLU A 586 44.83 18.03 53.11
N LEU A 587 45.45 17.68 51.97
CA LEU A 587 46.28 16.48 51.84
C LEU A 587 47.52 16.50 52.73
N LYS A 588 48.08 17.69 53.02
CA LYS A 588 49.24 17.82 53.89
C LYS A 588 48.87 17.77 55.37
N GLU A 589 47.68 18.25 55.72
CA GLU A 589 47.15 18.20 57.08
C GLU A 589 46.68 16.80 57.48
N TRP A 590 46.12 16.03 56.53
CA TRP A 590 45.68 14.65 56.72
C TRP A 590 46.82 13.62 56.73
#